data_AF-A0A4V1UVZ1-F1
#
_entry.id   AF-A0A4V1UVZ1-F1
#
_cell.length_a   1.000
_cell.length_b   1.000
_cell.length_c   1.000
_cell.angle_alpha   90.00
_cell.angle_beta   90.00
_cell.angle_gamma   90.00
#
_symmetry.space_group_name_H-M   'P 1'
#
loop_
_entity.id
_entity.type
_entity.pdbx_description
1 polymer ?
#
loop_
_entity_poly.entity_id
_entity_poly.type
_entity_poly.pdbx_seq_one_letter_code
_entity_poly.pdbx_strand_id
1 'polypeptide(L)'
;MNVDYLTLRKRLIVFISGVSLLGAVLAFYSGDMSTVSFNLILITLQLSQWNAPHPAEVYEKKVAVLRAKGIYPQAGEETDADVYNLYRNKRRIFAIKLYMDMHGVGLKEAKAEVERMAAVAR
;
A
#
# COMPACT_ATOMS: atom_id res chain seq x y z
N MET A 1 -6.70 -12.37 14.36
CA MET A 1 -5.59 -13.00 13.60
C MET A 1 -5.51 -12.31 12.25
N ASN A 2 -4.71 -11.24 12.14
CA ASN A 2 -4.62 -10.44 10.91
C ASN A 2 -3.54 -11.07 10.04
N VAL A 3 -3.93 -11.90 9.08
CA VAL A 3 -2.97 -12.54 8.16
C VAL A 3 -2.39 -11.43 7.30
N ASP A 4 -1.12 -11.10 7.55
CA ASP A 4 -0.41 -10.05 6.84
C ASP A 4 -0.45 -10.32 5.32
N TYR A 5 -1.09 -9.40 4.59
CA TYR A 5 -1.28 -9.47 3.14
C TYR A 5 0.05 -9.64 2.41
N LEU A 6 1.15 -9.12 2.98
CA LEU A 6 2.50 -9.27 2.46
C LEU A 6 2.97 -10.73 2.52
N THR A 7 2.68 -11.41 3.63
CA THR A 7 3.03 -12.82 3.84
C THR A 7 2.23 -13.73 2.90
N LEU A 8 0.95 -13.42 2.67
CA LEU A 8 0.11 -14.18 1.74
C LEU A 8 0.55 -13.97 0.27
N ARG A 9 0.86 -12.73 -0.14
CA ARG A 9 1.38 -12.41 -1.49
C ARG A 9 2.72 -13.10 -1.75
N LYS A 10 3.66 -13.05 -0.79
CA LYS A 10 4.97 -13.72 -0.91
C LYS A 10 4.81 -15.24 -1.10
N ARG A 11 3.95 -15.88 -0.32
CA ARG A 11 3.67 -17.32 -0.42
C ARG A 11 3.05 -17.71 -1.76
N LEU A 12 2.07 -16.93 -2.23
CA LEU A 12 1.41 -17.18 -3.52
C LEU A 12 2.38 -17.05 -4.70
N ILE A 13 3.29 -16.07 -4.67
CA ILE A 13 4.29 -15.88 -5.72
C ILE A 13 5.30 -17.04 -5.73
N VAL A 14 5.84 -17.44 -4.57
CA VAL A 14 6.75 -18.58 -4.48
C VAL A 14 6.09 -19.85 -5.02
N PHE A 15 4.80 -20.04 -4.74
CA PHE A 15 4.01 -21.14 -5.28
C PHE A 15 3.89 -21.08 -6.81
N ILE A 16 3.50 -19.94 -7.37
CA ILE A 16 3.38 -19.75 -8.83
C ILE A 16 4.73 -19.92 -9.54
N SER A 17 5.80 -19.36 -8.98
CA SER A 17 7.16 -19.51 -9.51
C SER A 17 7.62 -20.96 -9.50
N GLY A 18 7.30 -21.72 -8.45
CA GLY A 18 7.61 -23.16 -8.38
C GLY A 18 6.89 -23.97 -9.46
N VAL A 19 5.60 -23.66 -9.72
CA VAL A 19 4.81 -24.33 -10.76
C VAL A 19 5.34 -23.99 -12.16
N SER A 20 5.72 -22.74 -12.43
CA SER A 20 6.35 -22.36 -13.71
C SER A 20 7.71 -23.01 -13.91
N LEU A 21 8.52 -23.13 -12.86
CA LEU A 21 9.83 -23.79 -12.95
C LEU A 21 9.68 -25.28 -13.30
N LEU A 22 8.71 -25.95 -12.68
CA LEU A 22 8.39 -27.35 -12.96
C LEU A 22 7.94 -27.54 -14.42
N GLY A 23 7.10 -26.63 -14.94
CA GLY A 23 6.69 -26.62 -16.34
C GLY A 23 7.86 -26.40 -17.31
N ALA A 24 8.79 -25.51 -16.98
CA ALA A 24 9.99 -25.27 -17.78
C ALA A 24 10.94 -26.49 -17.80
N VAL A 25 11.09 -27.19 -16.67
CA VAL A 25 11.88 -28.42 -16.59
C VAL A 25 11.24 -29.53 -17.44
N LEU A 26 9.93 -29.73 -17.36
CA LEU A 26 9.23 -30.73 -18.17
C LEU A 26 9.34 -30.43 -19.67
N ALA A 27 9.21 -29.15 -20.06
CA ALA A 27 9.38 -28.71 -21.45
C ALA A 27 10.81 -28.90 -21.98
N PHE A 28 11.81 -28.75 -21.10
CA PHE A 28 13.21 -29.02 -21.43
C PHE A 28 13.44 -30.51 -21.73
N TYR A 29 12.85 -31.41 -20.93
CA TYR A 29 12.94 -32.85 -21.17
C TYR A 29 12.18 -33.32 -22.42
N SER A 30 11.14 -32.58 -22.85
CA SER A 30 10.42 -32.86 -24.10
C SER A 30 11.05 -32.23 -25.35
N GLY A 31 12.14 -31.47 -25.22
CA GLY A 31 12.83 -30.82 -26.34
C GLY A 31 12.10 -29.62 -26.95
N ASP A 32 11.09 -29.06 -26.28
CA ASP A 32 10.29 -27.94 -26.79
C ASP A 32 10.85 -26.59 -26.33
N MET A 33 11.65 -25.97 -27.19
CA MET A 33 12.27 -24.67 -26.92
C MET A 33 11.30 -23.48 -26.92
N SER A 34 10.13 -23.62 -27.52
CA SER A 34 9.12 -22.54 -27.55
C SER A 34 8.54 -22.32 -26.14
N THR A 35 8.26 -23.41 -25.44
CA THR A 35 7.73 -23.41 -24.07
C THR A 35 8.76 -22.92 -23.04
N VAL A 36 10.04 -23.24 -23.22
CA VAL A 36 11.13 -22.76 -22.33
C VAL A 36 11.29 -21.24 -22.42
N SER A 37 11.29 -20.70 -23.64
CA SER A 37 11.43 -19.26 -23.89
C SER A 37 10.28 -18.46 -23.29
N PHE A 38 9.05 -18.96 -23.43
CA PHE A 38 7.87 -18.34 -22.85
C PHE A 38 7.91 -18.33 -21.31
N ASN A 39 8.32 -19.43 -20.68
CA ASN A 39 8.45 -19.50 -19.22
C ASN A 39 9.52 -18.56 -18.67
N LEU A 40 10.65 -18.40 -19.35
CA LEU A 40 11.70 -17.45 -18.97
C LEU A 40 11.21 -15.99 -19.01
N ILE A 41 10.41 -15.63 -20.03
CA ILE A 41 9.77 -14.31 -20.13
C ILE A 41 8.77 -14.11 -18.99
N LEU A 42 7.97 -15.14 -18.66
CA LEU A 42 7.02 -15.04 -17.55
C LEU A 42 7.71 -14.89 -16.20
N ILE A 43 8.79 -15.64 -15.94
CA ILE A 43 9.55 -15.54 -14.69
C ILE A 43 10.19 -14.15 -14.54
N THR A 44 10.80 -13.64 -15.61
CA THR A 44 11.42 -12.31 -15.60
C THR A 44 10.38 -11.19 -15.42
N LEU A 45 9.21 -11.30 -16.05
CA LEU A 45 8.11 -10.36 -15.87
C LEU A 45 7.53 -10.42 -14.43
N GLN A 46 7.42 -11.62 -13.86
CA GLN A 46 6.93 -11.83 -12.50
C GLN A 46 7.86 -11.19 -11.45
N LEU A 47 9.18 -11.30 -11.64
CA LEU A 47 10.18 -10.70 -10.76
C LEU A 47 10.16 -9.17 -10.79
N SER A 48 9.86 -8.56 -11.94
CA SER A 48 9.74 -7.10 -12.08
C SER A 48 8.63 -6.51 -11.21
N GLN A 49 7.49 -7.21 -11.08
CA GLN A 49 6.36 -6.75 -10.27
C GLN A 49 6.57 -6.90 -8.75
N TRP A 50 7.68 -7.50 -8.33
CA TRP A 50 7.95 -7.83 -6.93
C TRP A 50 8.37 -6.61 -6.09
N ASN A 51 8.97 -5.59 -6.71
CA ASN A 51 9.48 -4.40 -6.00
C ASN A 51 8.45 -3.27 -5.82
N ALA A 52 7.14 -3.57 -5.88
CA ALA A 52 6.12 -2.58 -5.62
C ALA A 52 6.17 -2.13 -4.14
N PRO A 53 6.31 -0.82 -3.86
CA PRO A 53 6.42 -0.32 -2.49
C PRO A 53 5.18 -0.64 -1.68
N HIS A 54 5.38 -0.90 -0.38
CA HIS A 54 4.28 -1.23 0.52
C HIS A 54 3.34 0.00 0.66
N PRO A 55 2.00 -0.19 0.74
CA PRO A 55 1.06 0.92 0.82
C PRO A 55 1.35 1.92 1.97
N ALA A 56 1.86 1.44 3.11
CA ALA A 56 2.27 2.33 4.21
C ALA A 56 3.52 3.15 3.86
N GLU A 57 4.51 2.58 3.17
CA GLU A 57 5.71 3.32 2.74
C GLU A 57 5.34 4.43 1.74
N VAL A 58 4.41 4.17 0.83
CA VAL A 58 3.88 5.18 -0.09
C VAL A 58 3.20 6.32 0.67
N TYR A 59 2.49 5.99 1.75
CA TYR A 59 1.87 7.00 2.62
C TYR A 59 2.93 7.86 3.32
N GLU A 60 3.92 7.25 3.96
CA GLU A 60 4.99 7.97 4.66
C GLU A 60 5.77 8.91 3.73
N LYS A 61 6.11 8.44 2.52
CA LYS A 61 6.75 9.31 1.50
C LYS A 61 5.87 10.50 1.14
N LYS A 62 4.56 10.30 0.98
CA LYS A 62 3.62 11.39 0.70
C LYS A 62 3.51 12.35 1.88
N VAL A 63 3.47 11.85 3.11
CA VAL A 63 3.46 12.69 4.32
C VAL A 63 4.73 13.52 4.40
N ALA A 64 5.90 12.94 4.16
CA ALA A 64 7.18 13.67 4.14
C ALA A 64 7.16 14.83 3.12
N VAL A 65 6.64 14.59 1.92
CA VAL A 65 6.47 15.64 0.90
C VAL A 65 5.48 16.72 1.36
N LEU A 66 4.41 16.36 2.06
CA LEU A 66 3.43 17.32 2.56
C LEU A 66 3.95 18.14 3.75
N ARG A 67 4.75 17.53 4.63
CA ARG A 67 5.47 18.23 5.71
C ARG A 67 6.48 19.22 5.13
N ALA A 68 7.25 18.81 4.13
CA ALA A 68 8.17 19.72 3.42
C ALA A 68 7.47 20.91 2.75
N LYS A 69 6.19 20.74 2.37
CA LYS A 69 5.35 21.80 1.81
C LYS A 69 4.61 22.63 2.87
N GLY A 70 4.74 22.30 4.15
CA GLY A 70 4.00 22.95 5.25
C GLY A 70 2.49 22.68 5.25
N ILE A 71 2.03 21.65 4.53
CA ILE A 71 0.60 21.29 4.44
C ILE A 71 0.20 20.31 5.54
N TYR A 72 1.14 19.48 5.98
CA TYR A 72 0.92 18.49 7.03
C TYR A 72 1.69 18.89 8.28
N PRO A 73 1.08 18.85 9.48
CA PRO A 73 1.72 19.25 10.72
C PRO A 73 2.91 18.35 11.10
N GLN A 74 3.81 18.88 11.92
CA GLN A 74 4.90 18.09 12.50
C GLN A 74 4.35 17.14 13.55
N ALA A 75 4.94 15.95 13.66
CA ALA A 75 4.51 14.96 14.63
C ALA A 75 4.64 15.53 16.05
N GLY A 76 3.53 15.58 16.79
CA GLY A 76 3.45 16.15 18.14
C GLY A 76 2.89 17.58 18.23
N GLU A 77 2.70 18.28 17.11
CA GLU A 77 2.03 19.60 17.05
C GLU A 77 0.68 19.51 16.33
N GLU A 78 0.12 18.31 16.27
CA GLU A 78 -1.03 17.97 15.47
C GLU A 78 -2.31 18.46 16.17
N THR A 79 -3.11 19.26 15.46
CA THR A 79 -4.37 19.80 16.00
C THR A 79 -5.58 19.39 15.17
N ASP A 80 -6.76 19.43 15.80
CA ASP A 80 -8.05 19.19 15.14
C ASP A 80 -8.30 20.17 13.98
N ALA A 81 -7.71 21.37 14.05
CA ALA A 81 -7.74 22.35 12.97
C ALA A 81 -6.95 21.87 11.73
N ASP A 82 -5.83 21.18 11.93
CA ASP A 82 -5.02 20.60 10.84
C ASP A 82 -5.76 19.44 10.16
N VAL A 83 -6.43 18.60 10.95
CA VAL A 83 -7.31 17.53 10.44
C VAL A 83 -8.37 18.13 9.51
N TYR A 84 -9.02 19.21 9.94
CA TYR A 84 -10.01 19.92 9.12
C TYR A 84 -9.40 20.56 7.86
N ASN A 85 -8.25 21.22 7.99
CA ASN A 85 -7.54 21.82 6.85
C ASN A 85 -7.17 20.77 5.80
N LEU A 86 -6.69 19.59 6.21
CA LEU A 86 -6.42 18.47 5.31
C LEU A 86 -7.71 17.97 4.63
N TYR A 87 -8.82 17.90 5.38
CA TYR A 87 -10.11 17.52 4.82
C TYR A 87 -10.60 18.51 3.75
N ARG A 88 -10.54 19.82 4.03
CA ARG A 88 -10.89 20.90 3.10
C ARG A 88 -10.06 20.89 1.83
N ASN A 89 -8.78 20.57 1.94
CA ASN A 89 -7.85 20.48 0.80
C ASN A 89 -8.00 19.17 -0.03
N LYS A 90 -9.14 18.47 0.09
CA LYS A 90 -9.43 17.18 -0.56
C LYS A 90 -8.45 16.05 -0.20
N ARG A 91 -7.73 16.17 0.93
CA ARG A 91 -6.75 15.18 1.43
C ARG A 91 -7.34 14.30 2.53
N ARG A 92 -8.53 13.73 2.30
CA ARG A 92 -9.32 13.00 3.32
C ARG A 92 -8.58 11.85 4.00
N ILE A 93 -7.81 11.08 3.23
CA ILE A 93 -7.04 9.94 3.77
C ILE A 93 -6.02 10.41 4.82
N PHE A 94 -5.38 11.55 4.58
CA PHE A 94 -4.41 12.15 5.49
C PHE A 94 -5.07 12.71 6.74
N ALA A 95 -6.25 13.34 6.60
CA ALA A 95 -7.04 13.82 7.72
C ALA A 95 -7.49 12.68 8.65
N ILE A 96 -8.04 11.60 8.06
CA ILE A 96 -8.50 10.43 8.83
C ILE A 96 -7.33 9.78 9.57
N LYS A 97 -6.17 9.61 8.90
CA LYS A 97 -5.02 9.01 9.54
C LYS A 97 -4.41 9.92 10.62
N LEU A 98 -4.36 11.23 10.40
CA LEU A 98 -3.94 12.19 11.43
C LEU A 98 -4.83 12.07 12.69
N TYR A 99 -6.15 12.01 12.50
CA TYR A 99 -7.09 11.81 13.62
C TYR A 99 -6.91 10.45 14.32
N MET A 100 -6.62 9.38 13.57
CA MET A 100 -6.30 8.08 14.15
C MET A 100 -5.01 8.11 14.98
N ASP A 101 -3.97 8.77 14.46
CA ASP A 101 -2.66 8.85 15.12
C ASP A 101 -2.74 9.72 16.39
N MET A 102 -3.54 10.80 16.37
CA MET A 102 -3.79 11.69 17.52
C MET A 102 -4.61 11.03 18.64
N HIS A 103 -5.70 10.32 18.30
CA HIS A 103 -6.67 9.81 19.27
C HIS A 103 -6.58 8.30 19.53
N GLY A 104 -5.79 7.56 18.75
CA GLY A 104 -5.64 6.10 18.86
C GLY A 104 -6.91 5.31 18.50
N VAL A 105 -7.85 5.92 17.76
CA VAL A 105 -9.15 5.33 17.43
C VAL A 105 -9.09 4.45 16.17
N GLY A 106 -10.10 3.58 16.00
CA GLY A 106 -10.20 2.74 14.81
C GLY A 106 -10.59 3.53 13.55
N LEU A 107 -10.29 2.97 12.36
CA LEU A 107 -10.59 3.59 11.06
C LEU A 107 -12.05 4.04 10.91
N LYS A 108 -12.99 3.23 11.42
CA LYS A 108 -14.43 3.52 11.33
C LYS A 108 -14.79 4.76 12.16
N GLU A 109 -14.25 4.85 13.36
CA GLU A 109 -14.50 5.95 14.31
C GLU A 109 -13.85 7.23 13.82
N ALA A 110 -12.58 7.16 13.39
CA ALA A 110 -11.87 8.30 12.83
C ALA A 110 -12.58 8.87 11.61
N LYS A 111 -13.03 8.01 10.68
CA LYS A 111 -13.77 8.46 9.50
C LYS A 111 -15.05 9.19 9.89
N ALA A 112 -15.82 8.61 10.81
CA ALA A 112 -17.07 9.19 11.26
C ALA A 112 -16.84 10.56 11.93
N GLU A 113 -15.83 10.69 12.79
CA GLU A 113 -15.54 11.95 13.44
C GLU A 113 -15.10 13.03 12.45
N VAL A 114 -14.14 12.72 11.60
CA VAL A 114 -13.61 13.68 10.62
C VAL A 114 -14.72 14.16 9.69
N GLU A 115 -15.66 13.29 9.31
CA GLU A 115 -16.83 13.68 8.53
C GLU A 115 -17.80 14.58 9.33
N ARG A 116 -18.01 14.32 10.63
CA ARG A 116 -18.82 15.20 11.50
C ARG A 116 -18.17 16.57 11.66
N MET A 117 -16.87 16.63 11.97
CA MET A 117 -16.12 17.88 12.10
C MET A 117 -16.23 18.72 10.82
N ALA A 118 -16.09 18.07 9.66
CA ALA A 118 -16.23 18.74 8.37
C ALA A 118 -17.67 19.19 8.05
N ALA A 119 -18.69 18.51 8.59
CA ALA A 119 -20.09 18.88 8.40
C ALA A 119 -20.50 20.08 9.28
N VAL A 120 -19.97 20.17 10.50
CA VAL A 120 -20.26 21.24 11.46
C VAL A 120 -19.59 22.56 11.07
N ALA A 121 -18.39 22.52 10.49
CA ALA A 121 -17.64 23.70 10.08
C ALA A 121 -17.98 24.20 8.65
N ARG A 122 -19.24 24.01 8.20
CA ARG A 122 -19.79 24.58 6.97
C ARG A 122 -20.50 25.89 7.27
#